data_AF-A0A845MAQ4-F1
#
_entry.id   AF-A0A845MAQ4-F1
#
_cell.length_a   1.000
_cell.length_b   1.000
_cell.length_c   1.000
_cell.angle_alpha   90.00
_cell.angle_beta   90.00
_cell.angle_gamma   90.00
#
_symmetry.space_group_name_H-M   'P 1'
#
loop_
_entity.id
_entity.type
_entity.pdbx_description
1 polymer ?
#
loop_
_entity_poly.entity_id
_entity_poly.type
_entity_poly.pdbx_seq_one_letter_code
_entity_poly.pdbx_strand_id
1 'polypeptide(L)'
;MKSVAHIALVACLAATPVAAQEEEGNSDLRDGARKMSEAFELLFKGLSKEMEPLSEAWREMLEDLGDLPQYEAPETLPNGDIIIRRKRPLPDTIDGTPI
;
A
#
# COMPACT_ATOMS: atom_id res chain seq x y z
N MET A 1 4.28 18.12 -65.95
CA MET A 1 5.55 18.06 -65.21
C MET A 1 5.63 19.02 -64.03
N LYS A 2 5.19 20.28 -64.18
CA LYS A 2 5.24 21.30 -63.11
C LYS A 2 4.41 20.92 -61.88
N SER A 3 3.21 20.38 -62.05
CA SER A 3 2.29 20.03 -60.95
C SER A 3 2.80 18.89 -60.06
N VAL A 4 3.54 17.94 -60.64
CA VAL A 4 4.17 16.83 -59.89
C VAL A 4 5.25 17.37 -58.95
N ALA A 5 6.02 18.37 -59.40
CA ALA A 5 7.03 19.02 -58.57
C ALA A 5 6.43 19.76 -57.36
N HIS A 6 5.24 20.36 -57.51
CA HIS A 6 4.54 21.04 -56.41
C HIS A 6 3.99 20.03 -55.39
N ILE A 7 3.43 18.90 -55.85
CA ILE A 7 2.92 17.85 -54.96
C ILE A 7 4.06 17.23 -54.14
N ALA A 8 5.21 16.96 -54.77
CA ALA A 8 6.39 16.46 -54.07
C ALA A 8 6.91 17.46 -53.04
N LEU A 9 6.92 18.76 -53.37
CA LEU A 9 7.35 19.82 -52.45
C LEU A 9 6.42 19.96 -51.23
N VAL A 10 5.10 19.90 -51.43
CA VAL A 10 4.12 19.95 -50.34
C VAL A 10 4.23 18.72 -49.45
N ALA A 11 4.44 17.53 -50.02
CA ALA A 11 4.67 16.31 -49.24
C ALA A 11 5.96 16.38 -48.40
N CYS A 12 7.04 16.97 -48.96
CA CYS A 12 8.28 17.18 -48.22
C CYS A 12 8.13 18.22 -47.09
N LEU A 13 7.36 19.30 -47.28
CA LEU A 13 7.08 20.26 -46.20
C LEU A 13 6.15 19.69 -45.12
N ALA A 14 5.19 18.85 -45.50
CA ALA A 14 4.28 18.19 -44.55
C ALA A 14 4.95 17.11 -43.70
N ALA A 15 6.14 16.61 -44.09
CA ALA A 15 6.93 15.66 -43.32
C ALA A 15 7.84 16.32 -42.26
N THR A 16 8.01 17.65 -42.31
CA THR A 16 8.83 18.41 -41.34
C THR A 16 8.34 18.37 -39.88
N PRO A 17 7.03 18.27 -39.55
CA PRO A 17 6.58 18.23 -38.15
C PRO A 17 7.03 16.94 -37.44
N VAL A 18 7.16 15.83 -38.18
CA VAL A 18 7.46 14.51 -37.62
C VAL A 18 8.90 14.43 -37.09
N ALA A 19 9.83 15.18 -37.69
CA ALA A 19 11.23 15.25 -37.24
C ALA A 19 11.47 16.30 -36.13
N ALA A 20 10.48 17.14 -35.81
CA ALA A 20 10.56 18.13 -34.73
C ALA A 20 9.84 17.68 -33.45
N GLN A 21 9.20 16.50 -33.45
CA GLN A 21 8.67 15.85 -32.25
C GLN A 21 9.79 15.14 -31.47
N GLU A 22 10.85 15.87 -31.13
CA GLU A 22 11.79 15.44 -30.10
C GLU A 22 11.35 16.11 -28.77
N GLU A 23 11.19 15.29 -27.72
CA GLU A 23 10.96 15.66 -26.30
C GLU A 23 9.54 15.93 -25.76
N GLU A 24 8.51 16.20 -26.57
CA GLU A 24 7.17 16.62 -26.06
C GLU A 24 6.29 15.44 -25.52
N GLY A 25 6.45 14.23 -26.05
CA GLY A 25 5.66 13.07 -25.63
C GLY A 25 6.01 12.51 -24.24
N ASN A 26 7.20 12.84 -23.72
CA ASN A 26 7.65 12.39 -22.39
C ASN A 26 7.30 13.41 -21.30
N SER A 27 7.19 14.71 -21.63
CA SER A 27 6.78 15.75 -20.68
C SER A 27 5.32 15.60 -20.29
N ASP A 28 4.42 15.34 -21.24
CA ASP A 28 2.99 15.17 -20.96
C ASP A 28 2.71 13.94 -20.09
N LEU A 29 3.44 12.84 -20.34
CA LEU A 29 3.36 11.63 -19.53
C LEU A 29 3.88 11.87 -18.09
N ARG A 30 5.00 12.60 -17.95
CA ARG A 30 5.58 12.96 -16.66
C ARG A 30 4.68 13.90 -15.86
N ASP A 31 4.09 14.89 -16.52
CA ASP A 31 3.13 15.81 -15.89
C ASP A 31 1.82 15.10 -15.52
N GLY A 32 1.34 14.17 -16.36
CA GLY A 32 0.22 13.30 -16.04
C GLY A 32 0.50 12.41 -14.83
N ALA A 33 1.67 11.78 -14.76
CA ALA A 33 2.10 10.97 -13.63
C ALA A 33 2.21 11.79 -12.33
N ARG A 34 2.74 13.01 -12.41
CA ARG A 34 2.81 13.92 -11.25
C ARG A 34 1.43 14.28 -10.71
N LYS A 35 0.49 14.64 -11.58
CA LYS A 35 -0.90 14.96 -11.18
C LYS A 35 -1.61 13.73 -10.59
N MET A 36 -1.37 12.56 -11.16
CA MET A 36 -1.92 11.30 -10.64
C MET A 36 -1.34 10.97 -9.26
N SER A 37 -0.05 11.19 -9.05
CA SER A 37 0.60 11.03 -7.74
C SER A 37 0.00 11.98 -6.70
N GLU A 38 -0.20 13.26 -7.05
CA GLU A 38 -0.83 14.24 -6.16
C GLU A 38 -2.27 13.84 -5.79
N ALA A 39 -3.05 13.35 -6.76
CA ALA A 39 -4.39 12.83 -6.51
C ALA A 39 -4.38 11.60 -5.60
N PHE A 40 -3.42 10.69 -5.79
CA PHE A 40 -3.25 9.50 -4.95
C PHE A 40 -2.84 9.85 -3.52
N GLU A 41 -1.95 10.84 -3.34
CA GLU A 41 -1.57 11.35 -2.02
C GLU A 41 -2.77 11.93 -1.27
N LEU A 42 -3.63 12.70 -1.95
CA LEU A 42 -4.86 13.24 -1.34
C LEU A 42 -5.83 12.12 -0.94
N LEU A 43 -6.02 11.11 -1.79
CA LEU A 43 -6.84 9.94 -1.50
C LEU A 43 -6.29 9.17 -0.29
N PHE A 44 -4.98 8.89 -0.28
CA PHE A 44 -4.32 8.15 0.79
C PHE A 44 -4.39 8.90 2.12
N LYS A 45 -4.24 10.22 2.09
CA LYS A 45 -4.40 11.08 3.27
C LYS A 45 -5.83 11.05 3.82
N GLY A 46 -6.83 11.10 2.94
CA GLY A 46 -8.24 10.95 3.33
C GLY A 46 -8.51 9.59 3.97
N LEU A 47 -8.10 8.52 3.29
CA LEU A 47 -8.24 7.15 3.79
C LEU A 47 -7.50 6.96 5.12
N SER A 48 -6.27 7.45 5.24
CA SER A 48 -5.47 7.34 6.48
C SER A 48 -6.14 8.04 7.65
N LYS A 49 -6.75 9.21 7.42
CA LYS A 49 -7.50 9.94 8.46
C LYS A 49 -8.76 9.18 8.91
N GLU A 50 -9.42 8.48 8.00
CA GLU A 50 -10.57 7.63 8.33
C GLU A 50 -10.14 6.32 9.02
N MET A 51 -8.96 5.79 8.67
CA MET A 51 -8.39 4.58 9.26
C MET A 51 -7.66 4.81 10.58
N GLU A 52 -7.28 6.05 10.91
CA GLU A 52 -6.64 6.44 12.18
C GLU A 52 -7.36 5.88 13.42
N PRO A 53 -8.68 6.09 13.61
CA PRO A 53 -9.40 5.51 14.76
C PRO A 53 -9.41 3.98 14.75
N LEU A 54 -9.39 3.36 13.56
CA LEU A 54 -9.30 1.92 13.43
C LEU A 54 -7.90 1.44 13.85
N SER A 55 -6.83 2.15 13.47
CA SER A 55 -5.45 1.77 13.79
C SER A 55 -5.18 1.59 15.28
N GLU A 56 -5.80 2.42 16.15
CA GLU A 56 -5.64 2.30 17.59
C GLU A 56 -6.32 1.03 18.13
N ALA A 57 -7.54 0.73 17.67
CA ALA A 57 -8.23 -0.51 18.03
C ALA A 57 -7.49 -1.77 17.54
N TRP A 58 -6.85 -1.69 16.36
CA TRP A 58 -5.98 -2.77 15.88
C TRP A 58 -4.71 -2.91 16.71
N ARG A 59 -4.17 -1.79 17.23
CA ARG A 59 -3.00 -1.79 18.08
C ARG A 59 -3.28 -2.42 19.44
N GLU A 60 -4.42 -2.10 20.05
CA GLU A 60 -4.91 -2.75 21.28
C GLU A 60 -5.11 -4.26 21.06
N MET A 61 -5.76 -4.65 19.96
CA MET A 61 -5.93 -6.06 19.59
C MET A 61 -4.59 -6.78 19.36
N LEU A 62 -3.60 -6.11 18.75
CA LEU A 62 -2.26 -6.67 18.53
C LEU A 62 -1.48 -6.83 19.84
N GLU A 63 -1.70 -5.96 20.82
CA GLU A 63 -1.14 -6.09 22.16
C GLU A 63 -1.68 -7.33 22.87
N ASP A 64 -3.01 -7.53 22.84
CA ASP A 64 -3.65 -8.74 23.37
C ASP A 64 -3.18 -10.02 22.66
N LEU A 65 -3.00 -9.96 21.33
CA LEU A 65 -2.43 -11.06 20.54
C LEU A 65 -0.96 -11.33 20.85
N GLY A 66 -0.23 -10.33 21.36
CA GLY A 66 1.19 -10.41 21.70
C GLY A 66 1.49 -11.46 22.78
N ASP A 67 0.51 -11.78 23.63
CA ASP A 67 0.66 -12.78 24.69
C ASP A 67 0.32 -14.22 24.25
N LEU A 68 -0.39 -14.40 23.13
CA LEU A 68 -0.75 -15.73 22.62
C LEU A 68 0.42 -16.69 22.40
N PRO A 69 1.64 -16.27 21.99
CA PRO A 69 2.78 -17.17 21.86
C PRO A 69 3.15 -17.90 23.16
N GLN A 70 2.76 -17.35 24.32
CA GLN A 70 2.97 -17.98 25.62
C GLN A 70 2.03 -19.16 25.89
N TYR A 71 1.03 -19.38 25.03
CA TYR A 71 0.00 -20.40 25.17
C TYR A 71 0.11 -21.46 24.05
N GLU A 72 -0.42 -22.64 24.33
CA GLU A 72 -0.59 -23.74 23.39
C GLU A 72 -1.93 -23.64 22.66
N ALA A 73 -2.14 -24.52 21.68
CA ALA A 73 -3.42 -24.60 21.00
C ALA A 73 -4.54 -25.05 21.97
N PRO A 74 -5.80 -24.62 21.75
CA PRO A 74 -6.93 -25.02 22.58
C PRO A 74 -7.22 -26.53 22.50
N GLU A 75 -7.48 -27.17 23.65
CA GLU A 75 -7.86 -28.58 23.79
C GLU A 75 -9.28 -28.67 24.34
N THR A 76 -10.15 -29.48 23.69
CA THR A 76 -11.52 -29.72 24.17
C THR A 76 -11.56 -30.88 25.16
N LEU A 77 -12.17 -30.66 26.31
CA LEU A 77 -12.30 -31.63 27.38
C LEU A 77 -13.58 -32.49 27.23
N PRO A 78 -13.66 -33.67 27.88
CA PRO A 78 -14.83 -34.55 27.77
C PRO A 78 -16.15 -33.95 28.28
N ASN A 79 -16.08 -32.92 29.12
CA ASN A 79 -17.23 -32.17 29.63
C ASN A 79 -17.71 -31.05 28.66
N GLY A 80 -16.97 -30.79 27.58
CA GLY A 80 -17.26 -29.75 26.60
C GLY A 80 -16.53 -28.41 26.83
N ASP A 81 -15.75 -28.29 27.91
CA ASP A 81 -14.94 -27.09 28.15
C ASP A 81 -13.69 -27.06 27.26
N ILE A 82 -13.10 -25.87 27.09
CA ILE A 82 -11.84 -25.68 26.37
C ILE A 82 -10.77 -25.24 27.36
N ILE A 83 -9.62 -25.93 27.32
CA ILE A 83 -8.42 -25.54 28.05
C ILE A 83 -7.36 -24.99 27.08
N ILE A 84 -6.71 -23.89 27.48
CA ILE A 84 -5.55 -23.33 26.76
C ILE A 84 -4.37 -23.33 27.74
N ARG A 85 -3.39 -24.20 27.49
CA ARG A 85 -2.24 -24.39 28.39
C ARG A 85 -1.17 -23.32 28.15
N ARG A 86 -0.45 -22.89 29.18
CA ARG A 86 0.73 -22.01 29.03
C ARG A 86 1.99 -22.82 28.76
N LYS A 87 2.80 -22.38 27.80
CA LYS A 87 4.12 -22.96 27.46
C LYS A 87 5.17 -22.69 28.52
N ARG A 88 5.15 -21.49 29.13
CA ARG A 88 6.05 -21.12 30.22
C ARG A 88 5.27 -21.02 31.53
N PRO A 89 5.74 -21.67 32.61
CA PRO A 89 5.14 -21.51 33.93
C PRO A 89 5.29 -20.05 34.40
N LEU A 90 4.31 -19.60 35.19
CA LEU A 90 4.41 -18.32 35.89
C LEU A 90 5.57 -18.40 36.90
N PRO A 91 6.33 -17.30 37.10
CA PRO A 91 7.30 -17.23 38.18
C PRO A 91 6.58 -17.30 39.54
N ASP A 92 7.19 -17.98 40.50
CA ASP A 92 6.66 -18.15 41.87
C ASP A 92 6.67 -16.87 42.71
N THR A 93 7.09 -15.74 42.13
CA THR A 93 7.15 -14.43 42.78
C THR A 93 6.70 -13.34 41.80
N ILE A 94 5.89 -12.39 42.28
CA ILE A 94 5.59 -11.11 41.61
C ILE A 94 6.22 -10.02 42.46
N ASP A 95 7.13 -9.22 41.90
CA ASP A 95 7.82 -8.11 42.59
C ASP A 95 8.46 -8.52 43.94
N GLY A 96 9.05 -9.72 44.00
CA GLY A 96 9.67 -10.27 45.21
C GLY A 96 8.69 -10.77 46.28
N THR A 97 7.38 -10.72 46.01
CA THR A 97 6.35 -11.29 46.87
C THR A 97 5.98 -12.68 46.33
N PRO A 98 6.05 -13.73 47.16
CA PRO A 98 5.55 -15.07 46.77
C PRO A 98 4.06 -15.01 46.43
N ILE A 99 3.66 -15.69 45.36
CA ILE A 99 2.25 -15.84 44.94
C ILE A 99 1.58 -17.09 45.52
#